data_AF-A0A848N5V1-F1
#
_entry.id   AF-A0A848N5V1-F1
#
_cell.length_a   1.000
_cell.length_b   1.000
_cell.length_c   1.000
_cell.angle_alpha   90.00
_cell.angle_beta   90.00
_cell.angle_gamma   90.00
#
_symmetry.space_group_name_H-M   'P 1'
#
loop_
_entity.id
_entity.type
_entity.pdbx_description
1 polymer ?
#
loop_
_entity_poly.entity_id
_entity_poly.type
_entity_poly.pdbx_seq_one_letter_code
_entity_poly.pdbx_strand_id
1 'polypeptide(L)'
;MILFSLYDRLILYPLNKFKFGAFGLHSSLNNAIRIEKPKNIFIGEKVSIGKFAWLAANPLTGYKDCKLKIGNNTYIGNSAHIYCTKSIIIENSVLIADRVYISDNQHGFGDINRPIIDQPIVQLADVVIKEGSWIGENVCISGASIGKNSIIGANSVVTKDIPDYCIAVGAPAKIIKRYSVDKEAWLKTDDKGNFIEI
;
A
#
# COMPACT_ATOMS: atom_id res chain seq x y z
N MET A 1 -19.06 -7.13 4.03
CA MET A 1 -19.63 -5.98 4.75
C MET A 1 -19.42 -6.23 6.25
N ILE A 2 -18.44 -5.54 6.85
CA ILE A 2 -18.10 -5.74 8.27
C ILE A 2 -19.12 -4.96 9.10
N LEU A 3 -19.90 -5.67 9.91
CA LEU A 3 -20.79 -5.06 10.90
C LEU A 3 -19.93 -4.47 12.02
N PHE A 4 -19.94 -3.14 12.16
CA PHE A 4 -19.31 -2.47 13.29
C PHE A 4 -20.12 -2.73 14.56
N SER A 5 -19.52 -3.43 15.52
CA SER A 5 -20.17 -3.71 16.78
C SER A 5 -20.31 -2.44 17.63
N LEU A 6 -21.23 -2.46 18.61
CA LEU A 6 -21.35 -1.39 19.60
C LEU A 6 -20.03 -1.21 20.38
N TYR A 7 -19.30 -2.31 20.60
CA TYR A 7 -17.97 -2.33 21.23
C TYR A 7 -16.91 -1.56 20.41
N ASP A 8 -16.88 -1.75 19.10
CA ASP A 8 -15.94 -1.03 18.22
C ASP A 8 -16.15 0.48 18.30
N ARG A 9 -17.42 0.90 18.38
CA ARG A 9 -17.80 2.33 18.42
C ARG A 9 -17.53 2.98 19.78
N LEU A 10 -17.90 2.32 20.87
CA LEU A 10 -17.86 2.92 22.21
C LEU A 10 -16.50 2.79 22.89
N ILE A 11 -15.69 1.79 22.52
CA ILE A 11 -14.43 1.48 23.21
C ILE A 11 -13.23 1.60 22.27
N LEU A 12 -13.20 0.84 21.17
CA LEU A 12 -12.00 0.80 20.31
C LEU A 12 -11.77 2.10 19.55
N TYR A 13 -12.83 2.73 19.03
CA TYR A 13 -12.71 3.97 18.28
C TYR A 13 -12.10 5.12 19.11
N PRO A 14 -12.59 5.47 20.32
CA PRO A 14 -11.96 6.48 21.16
C PRO A 14 -10.49 6.17 21.45
N LEU A 15 -10.16 4.93 21.83
CA LEU A 15 -8.79 4.51 22.12
C LEU A 15 -7.86 4.70 20.91
N ASN A 16 -8.30 4.26 19.73
CA ASN A 16 -7.51 4.41 18.50
C ASN A 16 -7.38 5.87 18.06
N LYS A 17 -8.41 6.70 18.26
CA LYS A 17 -8.33 8.14 18.00
C LYS A 17 -7.22 8.83 18.80
N PHE A 18 -6.98 8.39 20.05
CA PHE A 18 -5.86 8.89 20.86
C PHE A 18 -4.51 8.24 20.51
N LYS A 19 -4.50 7.00 20.02
CA LYS A 19 -3.26 6.25 19.71
C LYS A 19 -2.61 6.71 18.40
N PHE A 20 -3.41 6.93 17.37
CA PHE A 20 -2.95 7.23 16.01
C PHE A 20 -2.75 8.73 15.76
N GLY A 21 -2.12 9.09 14.64
CA GLY A 21 -2.08 10.47 14.16
C GLY A 21 -3.47 10.95 13.68
N ALA A 22 -4.24 10.04 13.10
CA ALA A 22 -5.68 10.17 12.89
C ALA A 22 -6.33 8.79 12.84
N PHE A 23 -7.59 8.69 13.26
CA PHE A 23 -8.38 7.48 13.15
C PHE A 23 -9.84 7.86 12.88
N GLY A 24 -10.29 7.64 11.65
CA GLY A 24 -11.62 8.04 11.19
C GLY A 24 -12.74 7.16 11.74
N LEU A 25 -13.96 7.69 11.66
CA LEU A 25 -15.16 7.00 12.09
C LEU A 25 -15.40 5.74 11.24
N HIS A 26 -15.95 4.70 11.86
CA HIS A 26 -16.19 3.40 11.21
C HIS A 26 -14.93 2.78 10.62
N SER A 27 -13.76 3.08 11.18
CA SER A 27 -12.55 2.34 10.86
C SER A 27 -12.30 1.25 11.90
N SER A 28 -11.83 0.09 11.46
CA SER A 28 -11.57 -1.06 12.32
C SER A 28 -10.21 -1.67 12.05
N LEU A 29 -9.61 -2.13 13.14
CA LEU A 29 -8.38 -2.88 13.19
C LEU A 29 -8.74 -4.25 13.74
N ASN A 30 -8.57 -5.32 12.96
CA ASN A 30 -8.77 -6.67 13.48
C ASN A 30 -7.69 -7.06 14.50
N ASN A 31 -7.89 -8.18 15.20
CA ASN A 31 -6.97 -8.64 16.24
C ASN A 31 -5.57 -8.99 15.67
N ALA A 32 -4.58 -8.95 16.57
CA ALA A 32 -3.19 -9.33 16.30
C ALA A 32 -2.47 -8.50 15.22
N ILE A 33 -2.84 -7.23 15.05
CA ILE A 33 -2.09 -6.29 14.20
C ILE A 33 -0.86 -5.76 14.96
N ARG A 34 0.30 -5.77 14.29
CA ARG A 34 1.52 -5.12 14.77
C ARG A 34 1.55 -3.67 14.29
N ILE A 35 1.75 -2.74 15.22
CA ILE A 35 1.73 -1.29 14.92
C ILE A 35 2.98 -0.65 15.49
N GLU A 36 3.74 0.06 14.66
CA GLU A 36 4.93 0.80 15.06
C GLU A 36 4.80 2.28 14.72
N LYS A 37 5.12 3.13 15.70
CA LYS A 37 4.97 4.59 15.64
C LYS A 37 3.57 5.03 15.18
N PRO A 38 2.49 4.65 15.89
CA PRO A 38 1.11 4.94 15.48
C PRO A 38 0.79 6.43 15.29
N LYS A 39 1.53 7.34 15.96
CA LYS A 39 1.39 8.79 15.78
C LYS A 39 1.73 9.28 14.36
N ASN A 40 2.49 8.49 13.61
CA ASN A 40 2.84 8.75 12.21
C ASN A 40 1.87 8.07 11.22
N ILE A 41 0.87 7.35 11.74
CA ILE A 41 -0.11 6.60 10.95
C ILE A 41 -1.45 7.32 11.02
N PHE A 42 -2.02 7.62 9.86
CA PHE A 42 -3.24 8.39 9.68
C PHE A 42 -4.26 7.53 8.92
N ILE A 43 -5.31 7.11 9.62
CA ILE A 43 -6.35 6.23 9.08
C ILE A 43 -7.62 7.05 8.87
N GLY A 44 -8.14 7.05 7.65
CA GLY A 44 -9.39 7.71 7.26
C GLY A 44 -10.63 7.02 7.84
N GLU A 45 -11.79 7.36 7.30
CA GLU A 45 -13.09 6.78 7.65
C GLU A 45 -13.37 5.50 6.85
N LYS A 46 -14.15 4.58 7.43
CA LYS A 46 -14.59 3.35 6.75
C LYS A 46 -13.41 2.50 6.25
N VAL A 47 -12.31 2.48 7.00
CA VAL A 47 -11.15 1.64 6.71
C VAL A 47 -11.25 0.32 7.46
N SER A 48 -10.97 -0.80 6.81
CA SER A 48 -10.91 -2.10 7.47
C SER A 48 -9.57 -2.76 7.23
N ILE A 49 -8.87 -3.11 8.31
CA ILE A 49 -7.56 -3.75 8.25
C ILE A 49 -7.65 -5.16 8.84
N GLY A 50 -7.23 -6.15 8.04
CA GLY A 50 -7.27 -7.57 8.34
C GLY A 50 -6.35 -8.00 9.49
N LYS A 51 -6.51 -9.25 9.92
CA LYS A 51 -5.72 -9.84 11.02
C LYS A 51 -4.25 -9.95 10.62
N PHE A 52 -3.37 -9.91 11.61
CA PHE A 52 -1.92 -10.11 11.42
C PHE A 52 -1.23 -9.08 10.52
N ALA A 53 -1.92 -7.99 10.16
CA ALA A 53 -1.28 -6.91 9.43
C ALA A 53 -0.16 -6.28 10.26
N TRP A 54 0.87 -5.78 9.59
CA TRP A 54 1.94 -5.00 10.19
C TRP A 54 1.99 -3.63 9.53
N LEU A 55 1.72 -2.59 10.33
CA LEU A 55 1.83 -1.19 9.92
C LEU A 55 3.00 -0.54 10.67
N ALA A 56 4.02 -0.12 9.94
CA ALA A 56 5.17 0.58 10.49
C ALA A 56 5.36 1.95 9.80
N ALA A 57 5.56 3.00 10.59
CA ALA A 57 5.87 4.35 10.12
C ALA A 57 7.10 4.89 10.89
N ASN A 58 8.25 4.28 10.63
CA ASN A 58 9.49 4.48 11.36
C ASN A 58 10.46 5.38 10.57
N PRO A 59 10.79 6.60 11.04
CA PRO A 59 11.73 7.50 10.37
C PRO A 59 13.19 7.02 10.49
N LEU A 60 13.57 6.00 9.72
CA LEU A 60 14.87 5.33 9.78
C LEU A 60 15.86 5.77 8.69
N THR A 61 15.39 6.53 7.70
CA THR A 61 16.17 6.92 6.51
C THR A 61 16.63 8.38 6.55
N GLY A 62 16.69 8.99 7.74
CA GLY A 62 17.12 10.38 7.95
C GLY A 62 16.02 11.43 7.80
N TYR A 63 14.85 11.07 7.28
CA TYR A 63 13.68 11.95 7.23
C TYR A 63 12.96 11.97 8.58
N LYS A 64 12.81 13.15 9.18
CA LYS A 64 12.11 13.30 10.47
C LYS A 64 10.59 13.08 10.32
N ASP A 65 10.05 13.53 9.20
CA ASP A 65 8.63 13.44 8.90
C ASP A 65 8.33 12.14 8.15
N CYS A 66 8.00 11.09 8.91
CA CYS A 66 7.50 9.84 8.39
C CYS A 66 5.97 9.81 8.45
N LYS A 67 5.30 9.49 7.34
CA LYS A 67 3.83 9.47 7.27
C LYS A 67 3.32 8.26 6.50
N LEU A 68 2.54 7.43 7.17
CA LEU A 68 1.70 6.41 6.55
C LEU A 68 0.25 6.91 6.57
N LYS A 69 -0.31 7.22 5.41
CA LYS A 69 -1.71 7.67 5.27
C LYS A 69 -2.53 6.61 4.56
N ILE A 70 -3.69 6.29 5.13
CA ILE A 70 -4.68 5.38 4.56
C ILE A 70 -5.98 6.16 4.38
N GLY A 71 -6.41 6.33 3.13
CA GLY A 71 -7.60 7.06 2.74
C GLY A 71 -8.90 6.36 3.13
N ASN A 72 -10.01 7.03 2.86
CA ASN A 72 -11.34 6.58 3.25
C ASN A 72 -11.80 5.38 2.42
N ASN A 73 -12.71 4.58 2.96
CA ASN A 73 -13.37 3.48 2.24
C ASN A 73 -12.37 2.44 1.67
N THR A 74 -11.25 2.24 2.37
CA THR A 74 -10.15 1.37 1.94
C THR A 74 -10.16 0.06 2.72
N TYR A 75 -9.92 -1.05 2.02
CA TYR A 75 -9.76 -2.37 2.63
C TYR A 75 -8.32 -2.84 2.52
N ILE A 76 -7.77 -3.34 3.62
CA ILE A 76 -6.44 -3.96 3.68
C ILE A 76 -6.61 -5.38 4.22
N GLY A 77 -6.22 -6.36 3.41
CA GLY A 77 -6.34 -7.78 3.71
C GLY A 77 -5.50 -8.26 4.89
N ASN A 78 -5.67 -9.53 5.23
CA ASN A 78 -4.93 -10.18 6.31
C ASN A 78 -3.45 -10.28 5.97
N SER A 79 -2.59 -10.18 6.99
CA SER A 79 -1.14 -10.33 6.87
C SER A 79 -0.50 -9.36 5.87
N ALA A 80 -1.16 -8.23 5.57
CA ALA A 80 -0.54 -7.15 4.81
C ALA A 80 0.59 -6.51 5.63
N HIS A 81 1.71 -6.20 4.98
CA HIS A 81 2.88 -5.62 5.62
C HIS A 81 3.23 -4.31 4.93
N ILE A 82 3.04 -3.19 5.64
CA ILE A 82 3.29 -1.83 5.13
C ILE A 82 4.39 -1.21 5.98
N TYR A 83 5.56 -1.00 5.37
CA TYR A 83 6.74 -0.48 6.05
C TYR A 83 7.15 0.87 5.46
N CYS A 84 6.75 1.95 6.13
CA CYS A 84 7.00 3.34 5.76
C CYS A 84 8.16 3.91 6.57
N THR A 85 9.10 4.57 5.89
CA THR A 85 10.21 5.30 6.52
C THR A 85 10.24 6.80 6.19
N LYS A 86 9.51 7.22 5.15
CA LYS A 86 9.25 8.62 4.81
C LYS A 86 7.79 8.84 4.43
N SER A 87 7.30 8.26 3.34
CA SER A 87 5.94 8.54 2.85
C SER A 87 5.34 7.38 2.07
N ILE A 88 4.27 6.82 2.63
CA ILE A 88 3.36 5.89 1.95
C ILE A 88 1.95 6.45 2.06
N ILE A 89 1.32 6.69 0.91
CA ILE A 89 -0.04 7.22 0.81
C ILE A 89 -0.89 6.21 0.05
N ILE A 90 -1.88 5.65 0.74
CA ILE A 90 -2.96 4.89 0.13
C ILE A 90 -4.14 5.84 0.07
N GLU A 91 -4.64 6.13 -1.14
CA GLU A 91 -5.77 7.05 -1.34
C GLU A 91 -7.11 6.38 -0.97
N ASN A 92 -8.21 6.97 -1.40
CA ASN A 92 -9.55 6.48 -1.07
C ASN A 92 -9.93 5.27 -1.92
N SER A 93 -10.83 4.43 -1.41
CA SER A 93 -11.45 3.33 -2.16
C SER A 93 -10.43 2.38 -2.79
N VAL A 94 -9.29 2.16 -2.13
CA VAL A 94 -8.28 1.20 -2.57
C VAL A 94 -8.62 -0.18 -1.99
N LEU A 95 -8.53 -1.21 -2.81
CA LEU A 95 -8.68 -2.59 -2.38
C LEU A 95 -7.30 -3.26 -2.33
N ILE A 96 -6.81 -3.61 -1.14
CA ILE A 96 -5.56 -4.34 -0.95
C ILE A 96 -5.91 -5.74 -0.43
N ALA A 97 -5.56 -6.76 -1.20
CA ALA A 97 -5.79 -8.15 -0.84
C ALA A 97 -4.85 -8.64 0.29
N ASP A 98 -5.00 -9.91 0.66
CA ASP A 98 -4.19 -10.54 1.70
C ASP A 98 -2.70 -10.63 1.30
N ARG A 99 -1.82 -10.61 2.30
CA ARG A 99 -0.37 -10.86 2.18
C ARG A 99 0.37 -9.88 1.25
N VAL A 100 -0.18 -8.69 1.02
CA VAL A 100 0.48 -7.64 0.23
C VAL A 100 1.60 -6.98 1.06
N TYR A 101 2.75 -6.79 0.43
CA TYR A 101 3.87 -6.02 0.98
C TYR A 101 4.01 -4.68 0.27
N ILE A 102 4.13 -3.58 1.02
CA ILE A 102 4.34 -2.23 0.49
C ILE A 102 5.46 -1.55 1.28
N SER A 103 6.48 -1.06 0.58
CA SER A 103 7.63 -0.37 1.20
C SER A 103 8.11 0.81 0.37
N ASP A 104 8.62 1.82 1.06
CA ASP A 104 9.25 3.01 0.48
C ASP A 104 10.80 3.01 0.63
N ASN A 105 11.35 1.89 1.09
CA ASN A 105 12.75 1.73 1.51
C ASN A 105 13.28 0.32 1.26
N GLN A 106 14.58 0.14 1.43
CA GLN A 106 15.27 -1.15 1.42
C GLN A 106 16.53 -1.10 2.31
N HIS A 107 17.20 -2.23 2.50
CA HIS A 107 18.56 -2.23 3.07
C HIS A 107 19.59 -1.72 2.07
N GLY A 108 20.57 -0.96 2.55
CA GLY A 108 21.76 -0.61 1.80
C GLY A 108 22.62 -1.84 1.50
N PHE A 109 23.30 -1.81 0.35
CA PHE A 109 24.17 -2.89 -0.12
C PHE A 109 25.46 -2.36 -0.77
N GLY A 110 25.78 -1.08 -0.55
CA GLY A 110 26.90 -0.40 -1.21
C GLY A 110 28.28 -0.79 -0.67
N ASP A 111 28.35 -1.28 0.58
CA ASP A 111 29.60 -1.78 1.17
C ASP A 111 29.67 -3.31 1.07
N ILE A 112 30.54 -3.81 0.20
CA ILE A 112 30.71 -5.25 -0.02
C ILE A 112 31.45 -5.96 1.11
N ASN A 113 32.13 -5.23 1.99
CA ASN A 113 32.91 -5.80 3.10
C ASN A 113 32.08 -5.91 4.39
N ARG A 114 30.82 -5.45 4.36
CA ARG A 114 29.92 -5.42 5.52
C ARG A 114 28.65 -6.21 5.21
N PRO A 115 28.20 -7.14 6.08
CA PRO A 115 26.97 -7.87 5.84
C PRO A 115 25.76 -6.92 5.81
N ILE A 116 24.75 -7.24 4.99
CA ILE A 116 23.56 -6.39 4.76
C ILE A 116 22.85 -6.00 6.06
N ILE A 117 22.80 -6.90 7.05
CA ILE A 117 22.14 -6.65 8.35
C ILE A 117 22.74 -5.46 9.10
N ASP A 118 24.03 -5.20 8.92
CA ASP A 118 24.69 -4.06 9.55
C ASP A 118 24.53 -2.80 8.69
N GLN A 119 24.27 -2.93 7.40
CA GLN A 119 24.13 -1.79 6.50
C GLN A 119 22.83 -0.99 6.78
N PRO A 120 22.88 0.34 6.63
CA PRO A 120 21.74 1.20 6.95
C PRO A 120 20.54 0.92 6.04
N ILE A 121 19.33 1.22 6.54
CA ILE A 121 18.15 1.30 5.69
C ILE A 121 18.26 2.56 4.83
N VAL A 122 17.95 2.44 3.54
CA VAL A 122 17.99 3.52 2.56
C VAL A 122 16.60 3.78 1.99
N GLN A 123 16.28 5.05 1.77
CA GLN A 123 15.04 5.44 1.11
C GLN A 123 15.09 5.05 -0.37
N LEU A 124 14.00 4.48 -0.90
CA LEU A 124 13.84 4.24 -2.33
C LEU A 124 13.14 5.42 -3.01
N ALA A 125 11.86 5.61 -2.71
CA ALA A 125 11.00 6.61 -3.29
C ALA A 125 9.77 6.79 -2.40
N ASP A 126 9.02 7.87 -2.56
CA ASP A 126 7.68 7.96 -1.96
C ASP A 126 6.74 7.02 -2.71
N VAL A 127 5.81 6.37 -2.00
CA VAL A 127 4.86 5.41 -2.59
C VAL A 127 3.44 5.97 -2.48
N VAL A 128 2.74 6.03 -3.62
CA VAL A 128 1.33 6.39 -3.68
C VAL A 128 0.53 5.29 -4.35
N ILE A 129 -0.47 4.75 -3.67
CA ILE A 129 -1.48 3.86 -4.24
C ILE A 129 -2.74 4.68 -4.45
N LYS A 130 -3.00 5.06 -5.70
CA LYS A 130 -4.08 5.99 -6.04
C LYS A 130 -5.47 5.37 -5.97
N GLU A 131 -6.46 6.26 -5.96
CA GLU A 131 -7.87 5.94 -5.77
C GLU A 131 -8.39 4.84 -6.70
N GLY A 132 -9.22 3.95 -6.16
CA GLY A 132 -9.94 2.91 -6.93
C GLY A 132 -9.07 1.73 -7.39
N SER A 133 -7.78 1.73 -7.08
CA SER A 133 -6.87 0.66 -7.50
C SER A 133 -7.07 -0.63 -6.70
N TRP A 134 -6.77 -1.76 -7.34
CA TRP A 134 -6.79 -3.07 -6.72
C TRP A 134 -5.40 -3.70 -6.73
N ILE A 135 -4.92 -4.05 -5.53
CA ILE A 135 -3.66 -4.75 -5.33
C ILE A 135 -3.98 -6.22 -5.00
N GLY A 136 -3.62 -7.11 -5.93
CA GLY A 136 -3.86 -8.54 -5.83
C GLY A 136 -3.10 -9.20 -4.67
N GLU A 137 -3.52 -10.41 -4.33
CA GLU A 137 -2.96 -11.16 -3.20
C GLU A 137 -1.46 -11.43 -3.42
N ASN A 138 -0.68 -11.36 -2.34
CA ASN A 138 0.77 -11.65 -2.35
C ASN A 138 1.59 -10.74 -3.29
N VAL A 139 1.09 -9.54 -3.63
CA VAL A 139 1.86 -8.54 -4.38
C VAL A 139 2.92 -7.89 -3.49
N CYS A 140 4.09 -7.65 -4.05
CA CYS A 140 5.19 -6.89 -3.44
C CYS A 140 5.38 -5.56 -4.18
N ILE A 141 5.25 -4.44 -3.48
CA ILE A 141 5.52 -3.10 -4.00
C ILE A 141 6.72 -2.54 -3.24
N SER A 142 7.81 -2.27 -3.96
CA SER A 142 9.05 -1.75 -3.38
C SER A 142 9.48 -0.49 -4.12
N GLY A 143 9.24 0.67 -3.49
CA GLY A 143 9.63 1.97 -4.01
C GLY A 143 8.92 2.39 -5.31
N ALA A 144 7.67 1.98 -5.51
CA ALA A 144 6.89 2.28 -6.71
C ALA A 144 5.45 2.69 -6.39
N SER A 145 4.90 3.60 -7.19
CA SER A 145 3.53 4.09 -7.09
C SER A 145 2.59 3.38 -8.07
N ILE A 146 1.31 3.26 -7.70
CA ILE A 146 0.26 2.65 -8.50
C ILE A 146 -0.78 3.71 -8.86
N GLY A 147 -1.00 3.91 -10.15
CA GLY A 147 -1.93 4.87 -10.70
C GLY A 147 -3.40 4.54 -10.44
N LYS A 148 -4.28 5.52 -10.67
CA LYS A 148 -5.72 5.47 -10.39
C LYS A 148 -6.39 4.31 -11.13
N ASN A 149 -7.34 3.63 -10.49
CA ASN A 149 -8.10 2.51 -11.07
C ASN A 149 -7.21 1.45 -11.76
N SER A 150 -5.99 1.26 -11.27
CA SER A 150 -5.07 0.26 -11.81
C SER A 150 -5.16 -1.04 -11.04
N ILE A 151 -4.87 -2.14 -11.72
CA ILE A 151 -4.95 -3.49 -11.17
C ILE A 151 -3.58 -4.12 -11.21
N ILE A 152 -3.10 -4.57 -10.06
CA ILE A 152 -1.87 -5.37 -9.96
C ILE A 152 -2.27 -6.81 -9.70
N GLY A 153 -1.99 -7.70 -10.64
CA GLY A 153 -2.33 -9.11 -10.52
C GLY A 153 -1.59 -9.78 -9.36
N ALA A 154 -2.18 -10.84 -8.80
CA ALA A 154 -1.60 -11.59 -7.69
C ALA A 154 -0.17 -12.07 -7.97
N ASN A 155 0.64 -12.20 -6.92
CA ASN A 155 2.05 -12.62 -6.97
C ASN A 155 2.99 -11.72 -7.82
N SER A 156 2.59 -10.48 -8.09
CA SER A 156 3.44 -9.55 -8.86
C SER A 156 4.46 -8.83 -7.98
N VAL A 157 5.61 -8.45 -8.56
CA VAL A 157 6.64 -7.61 -7.92
C VAL A 157 6.76 -6.29 -8.67
N VAL A 158 6.34 -5.21 -8.04
CA VAL A 158 6.33 -3.86 -8.61
C VAL A 158 7.53 -3.08 -8.12
N THR A 159 8.43 -2.76 -9.06
CA THR A 159 9.68 -2.01 -8.83
C THR A 159 9.75 -0.71 -9.62
N LYS A 160 8.69 -0.39 -10.38
CA LYS A 160 8.54 0.84 -11.17
C LYS A 160 7.09 1.28 -11.13
N ASP A 161 6.88 2.58 -11.24
CA ASP A 161 5.54 3.16 -11.22
C ASP A 161 4.65 2.56 -12.32
N ILE A 162 3.41 2.27 -11.94
CA ILE A 162 2.35 1.83 -12.85
C ILE A 162 1.43 3.03 -13.10
N PRO A 163 1.25 3.48 -14.35
CA PRO A 163 0.38 4.61 -14.67
C PRO A 163 -1.09 4.33 -14.35
N ASP A 164 -1.91 5.39 -14.38
CA ASP A 164 -3.37 5.27 -14.20
C ASP A 164 -3.97 4.34 -15.27
N TYR A 165 -5.07 3.66 -14.91
CA TYR A 165 -5.85 2.79 -15.79
C TYR A 165 -5.03 1.69 -16.49
N CYS A 166 -4.13 1.05 -15.74
CA CYS A 166 -3.30 -0.05 -16.22
C CYS A 166 -3.61 -1.36 -15.48
N ILE A 167 -3.45 -2.48 -16.17
CA ILE A 167 -3.38 -3.81 -15.54
C ILE A 167 -1.95 -4.32 -15.71
N ALA A 168 -1.27 -4.60 -14.60
CA ALA A 168 0.09 -5.11 -14.60
C ALA A 168 0.21 -6.43 -13.84
N VAL A 169 1.05 -7.33 -14.35
CA VAL A 169 1.28 -8.66 -13.76
C VAL A 169 2.75 -9.08 -13.84
N GLY A 170 3.18 -10.00 -12.98
CA GLY A 170 4.50 -10.65 -13.05
C GLY A 170 5.56 -10.03 -12.13
N ALA A 171 6.77 -10.57 -12.20
CA ALA A 171 7.91 -10.16 -11.37
C ALA A 171 9.18 -10.05 -12.25
N PRO A 172 9.61 -8.85 -12.67
CA PRO A 172 8.97 -7.55 -12.40
C PRO A 172 7.63 -7.39 -13.13
N ALA A 173 6.72 -6.62 -12.54
CA ALA A 173 5.40 -6.38 -13.10
C ALA A 173 5.49 -5.64 -14.45
N LYS A 174 4.73 -6.13 -15.43
CA LYS A 174 4.61 -5.55 -16.77
C LYS A 174 3.15 -5.24 -17.07
N ILE A 175 2.91 -4.11 -17.71
CA ILE A 175 1.56 -3.71 -18.15
C ILE A 175 1.15 -4.66 -19.28
N ILE A 176 0.01 -5.31 -19.11
CA ILE A 176 -0.59 -6.22 -20.11
C ILE A 176 -1.85 -5.65 -20.74
N LYS A 177 -2.49 -4.70 -20.07
CA LYS A 177 -3.65 -3.97 -20.57
C LYS A 177 -3.66 -2.53 -20.10
N ARG A 178 -4.25 -1.65 -20.91
CA ARG A 178 -4.58 -0.27 -20.57
C ARG A 178 -6.03 0.01 -20.94
N TYR A 179 -6.69 0.87 -20.18
CA TYR A 179 -8.02 1.34 -20.56
C TYR A 179 -7.90 2.35 -21.70
N SER A 180 -8.59 2.10 -22.81
CA SER A 180 -8.74 3.06 -23.90
C SER A 180 -10.03 3.84 -23.68
N VAL A 181 -9.91 5.16 -23.55
CA VAL A 181 -11.06 6.05 -23.40
C VAL A 181 -11.90 6.06 -24.68
N ASP A 182 -11.26 6.11 -25.86
CA ASP A 182 -11.95 6.19 -27.15
C ASP A 182 -12.77 4.92 -27.47
N LYS A 183 -12.32 3.78 -26.97
CA LYS A 183 -12.97 2.47 -27.19
C LYS A 183 -13.79 2.01 -25.98
N GLU A 184 -13.77 2.78 -24.89
CA GLU A 184 -14.36 2.44 -23.58
C GLU A 184 -14.02 1.03 -23.08
N ALA A 185 -12.82 0.53 -23.39
CA ALA A 185 -12.44 -0.87 -23.19
C ALA A 185 -11.00 -1.06 -22.74
N TRP A 186 -10.74 -2.17 -22.03
CA TRP A 186 -9.40 -2.62 -21.68
C TRP A 186 -8.74 -3.32 -22.86
N LEU A 187 -7.76 -2.67 -23.48
CA LEU A 187 -7.04 -3.19 -24.63
C LEU A 187 -5.69 -3.75 -24.22
N LYS A 188 -5.22 -4.78 -24.93
CA LYS A 188 -3.89 -5.37 -24.71
C LYS A 188 -2.79 -4.37 -25.07
N THR A 189 -1.68 -4.48 -24.35
CA THR A 189 -0.47 -3.72 -24.65
C THR A 189 0.74 -4.61 -24.91
N ASP A 190 1.73 -4.05 -25.60
CA ASP A 190 3.08 -4.60 -25.67
C ASP A 190 3.80 -4.41 -24.32
N ASP A 191 5.04 -4.91 -24.26
CA ASP A 191 5.91 -4.82 -23.09
C ASP A 191 6.35 -3.38 -22.76
N LYS A 192 6.13 -2.43 -23.69
CA LYS A 192 6.36 -1.00 -23.54
C LYS A 192 5.09 -0.23 -23.17
N GLY A 193 3.92 -0.89 -23.10
CA GLY A 193 2.65 -0.27 -22.76
C GLY A 193 1.91 0.38 -23.93
N ASN A 194 2.28 0.10 -25.19
CA ASN A 194 1.58 0.55 -26.38
C ASN A 194 0.46 -0.43 -26.74
N PHE A 195 -0.68 0.06 -27.23
CA PHE A 195 -1.79 -0.79 -27.68
C PHE A 195 -1.39 -1.68 -28.87
N ILE A 196 -1.73 -2.97 -28.83
CA ILE A 196 -1.41 -3.94 -29.90
C ILE A 196 -2.58 -4.12 -30.90
N GLU A 197 -3.81 -3.91 -30.45
CA GLU A 197 -5.03 -4.09 -31.25
C GLU A 197 -5.77 -2.73 -31.31
N ILE A 198 -5.88 -2.12 -32.49
CA ILE A 198 -6.59 -0.84 -32.76
C ILE A 198 -7.93 -1.11 -33.42
#